data_AF-Q4ULA0-F1
#
_entry.id   AF-Q4ULA0-F1
#
_cell.length_a   1.000
_cell.length_b   1.000
_cell.length_c   1.000
_cell.angle_alpha   90.00
_cell.angle_beta   90.00
_cell.angle_gamma   90.00
#
_symmetry.space_group_name_H-M   'P 1'
#
loop_
_entity.id
_entity.type
_entity.pdbx_description
1 polymer ?
#
loop_
_entity_poly.entity_id
_entity_poly.type
_entity_poly.pdbx_seq_one_letter_code
_entity_poly.pdbx_strand_id
1 'polypeptide(L)'
;MKEDIIKFLVGIGIIGIVVCYFMIKEHINAEINSGALKLFERRKEELEFILQQKKQVIVQEINERTSYNVAIRKAFEENYIKGRHWLAEYIAEADKACDSKISHYLQTKKHPAPSAAKAVQEAKAEKRALLKQVKFLEYQIKSYKEYFPFLEEFEEEIVNEHIDFITENTSDIIDNIDRAALYLSKEEYQKLSTEKRNQLALDRYIERTKEK
;
A
#
# COMPACT_ATOMS: atom_id res chain seq x y z
N MET A 1 95.27 32.95 13.86
CA MET A 1 94.62 34.04 13.09
C MET A 1 93.94 33.54 11.80
N LYS A 2 94.63 32.92 10.83
CA LYS A 2 93.93 32.36 9.64
C LYS A 2 93.01 31.17 9.97
N GLU A 3 93.43 30.28 10.87
CA GLU A 3 92.61 29.12 11.27
C GLU A 3 91.33 29.49 12.05
N ASP A 4 91.39 30.52 12.90
CA ASP A 4 90.24 30.96 13.70
C ASP A 4 89.14 31.58 12.81
N ILE A 5 89.55 32.32 11.77
CA ILE A 5 88.64 32.90 10.78
C ILE A 5 87.95 31.80 9.95
N ILE A 6 88.68 30.74 9.58
CA ILE A 6 88.12 29.60 8.84
C ILE A 6 87.08 28.86 9.70
N LYS A 7 87.38 28.61 10.98
CA LYS A 7 86.43 27.96 11.91
C LYS A 7 85.16 28.80 12.12
N PHE A 8 85.29 30.13 12.19
CA PHE A 8 84.15 31.05 12.32
C PHE A 8 83.26 31.06 11.06
N LEU A 9 83.87 31.11 9.86
CA LEU A 9 83.15 31.02 8.58
C LEU A 9 82.40 29.69 8.41
N VAL A 10 83.02 28.58 8.81
CA VAL A 10 82.38 27.25 8.79
C VAL A 10 81.21 27.18 9.78
N GLY A 11 81.36 27.76 10.98
CA GLY A 11 80.29 27.83 11.97
C GLY A 11 79.05 28.58 11.48
N ILE A 12 79.24 29.73 10.82
CA ILE A 12 78.14 30.50 10.22
C ILE A 12 77.48 29.71 9.09
N GLY A 13 78.26 29.03 8.25
CA GLY A 13 77.74 28.18 7.18
C GLY A 13 76.84 27.05 7.70
N ILE A 14 77.25 26.38 8.77
CA ILE A 14 76.47 25.29 9.40
C ILE A 14 75.16 25.84 9.98
N ILE A 15 75.21 26.98 10.68
CA ILE A 15 74.01 27.63 11.22
C ILE A 15 73.03 27.99 10.10
N GLY A 16 73.52 28.54 8.99
CA GLY A 16 72.71 28.86 7.82
C GLY A 16 72.01 27.64 7.22
N ILE A 17 72.70 26.50 7.13
CA ILE A 17 72.12 25.24 6.63
C ILE A 17 71.03 24.71 7.56
N VAL A 18 71.26 24.77 8.88
CA VAL A 18 70.27 24.33 9.87
C VAL A 18 69.02 25.19 9.81
N VAL A 19 69.16 26.51 9.73
CA VAL A 19 68.01 27.43 9.57
C VAL A 19 67.26 27.15 8.28
N CYS A 20 67.96 26.98 7.15
CA CYS A 20 67.33 26.64 5.88
C CYS A 20 66.57 25.31 5.96
N TYR A 21 67.14 24.28 6.59
CA TYR A 21 66.47 23.00 6.79
C TYR A 21 65.18 23.14 7.61
N PHE A 22 65.20 23.92 8.69
CA PHE A 22 64.01 24.18 9.50
C PHE A 22 62.93 24.91 8.70
N MET A 23 63.29 25.95 7.94
CA MET A 23 62.34 26.69 7.11
C MET A 23 61.71 25.81 6.02
N ILE A 24 62.52 24.98 5.34
CA ILE A 24 62.02 24.04 4.32
C ILE A 24 61.09 23.00 4.96
N LYS A 25 61.47 22.43 6.11
CA LYS A 25 60.66 21.45 6.82
C LYS A 25 59.33 22.03 7.28
N GLU A 26 59.32 23.26 7.78
CA GLU A 26 58.12 23.96 8.20
C GLU A 26 57.20 24.27 7.02
N HIS A 27 57.76 24.68 5.89
CA HIS A 27 57.00 24.91 4.66
C HIS A 27 56.35 23.62 4.12
N ILE A 28 57.10 22.52 4.05
CA ILE A 28 56.60 21.20 3.63
C ILE A 28 55.50 20.71 4.58
N ASN A 29 55.69 20.83 5.90
CA ASN A 29 54.68 20.44 6.88
C ASN A 29 53.42 21.30 6.80
N ALA A 30 53.54 22.61 6.57
CA ALA A 30 52.40 23.50 6.39
C ALA A 30 51.62 23.15 5.11
N GLU A 31 52.32 22.82 4.02
CA GLU A 31 51.69 22.42 2.76
C GLU A 31 50.96 21.08 2.91
N ILE A 32 51.57 20.08 3.57
CA ILE A 32 50.94 18.80 3.89
C ILE A 32 49.70 18.98 4.78
N ASN A 33 49.80 19.79 5.83
CA ASN A 33 48.66 20.06 6.73
C ASN A 33 47.53 20.80 6.01
N SER A 34 47.86 21.75 5.13
CA SER A 34 46.86 22.46 4.34
C SER A 34 46.15 21.54 3.33
N GLY A 35 46.88 20.60 2.74
CA GLY A 35 46.32 19.57 1.86
C GLY A 35 45.43 18.59 2.62
N ALA A 36 45.86 18.15 3.81
CA ALA A 36 45.06 17.31 4.69
C ALA A 36 43.76 18.02 5.11
N LEU A 37 43.81 19.30 5.50
CA LEU A 37 42.65 20.09 5.89
C LEU A 37 41.62 20.21 4.75
N LYS A 38 42.08 20.55 3.53
CA LYS A 38 41.21 20.60 2.33
C LYS A 38 40.55 19.26 2.03
N LEU A 39 41.28 18.15 2.21
CA LEU A 39 40.74 16.80 2.01
C LEU A 39 39.67 16.46 3.06
N PHE A 40 39.88 16.85 4.32
CA PHE A 40 38.89 16.67 5.38
C PHE A 40 37.63 17.50 5.13
N GLU A 41 37.76 18.76 4.72
CA GLU A 41 36.63 19.63 4.36
C GLU A 41 35.83 19.03 3.21
N ARG A 42 36.49 18.60 2.13
CA ARG A 42 35.82 17.95 1.01
C ARG A 42 35.08 16.68 1.40
N ARG A 43 35.69 15.81 2.21
CA ARG A 43 35.01 14.60 2.71
C ARG A 43 33.82 14.93 3.60
N LYS A 44 33.92 15.99 4.40
CA LYS A 44 32.81 16.46 5.25
C LYS A 44 31.62 16.91 4.39
N GLU A 45 31.87 17.70 3.35
CA GLU A 45 30.85 18.13 2.39
C GLU A 45 30.21 16.96 1.66
N GLU A 46 31.02 15.99 1.19
CA GLU A 46 30.52 14.76 0.57
C GLU A 46 29.63 13.95 1.52
N LEU A 47 30.01 13.85 2.80
CA LEU A 47 29.24 13.14 3.82
C LEU A 47 27.92 13.84 4.14
N GLU A 48 27.94 15.17 4.27
CA GLU A 48 26.76 16.00 4.47
C GLU A 48 25.78 15.86 3.30
N PHE A 49 26.30 15.86 2.07
CA PHE A 49 25.51 15.63 0.87
C PHE A 49 24.84 14.25 0.87
N ILE A 50 25.59 13.18 1.17
CA ILE A 50 25.05 11.81 1.26
C ILE A 50 23.98 11.74 2.34
N LEU A 51 24.22 12.35 3.50
CA LEU A 51 23.27 12.36 4.61
C LEU A 51 21.99 13.10 4.24
N GLN A 52 22.09 14.23 3.53
CA GLN A 52 20.95 14.99 3.05
C GLN A 52 20.13 14.21 2.03
N GLN A 53 20.78 13.53 1.08
CA GLN A 53 20.07 12.65 0.14
C GLN A 53 19.35 11.51 0.85
N LYS A 54 20.00 10.82 1.79
CA LYS A 54 19.36 9.76 2.58
C LYS A 54 18.16 10.29 3.37
N LYS A 55 18.29 11.48 3.97
CA LYS A 55 17.19 12.13 4.70
C LYS A 55 16.01 12.43 3.77
N GLN A 56 16.26 12.95 2.56
CA GLN A 56 15.21 13.20 1.58
C GLN A 56 14.46 11.92 1.20
N VAL A 57 15.19 10.82 0.92
CA VAL A 57 14.59 9.52 0.61
C VAL A 57 13.72 9.02 1.76
N ILE A 58 14.21 9.08 3.00
CA ILE A 58 13.45 8.66 4.19
C ILE A 58 12.20 9.52 4.38
N VAL A 59 12.32 10.84 4.23
CA VAL A 59 11.17 11.75 4.36
C VAL A 59 10.12 11.46 3.29
N GLN A 60 10.54 11.19 2.06
CA GLN A 60 9.65 10.80 0.98
C GLN A 60 8.92 9.50 1.30
N GLU A 61 9.64 8.47 1.75
CA GLU A 61 9.06 7.18 2.14
C GLU A 61 8.06 7.31 3.30
N ILE A 62 8.38 8.14 4.30
CA ILE A 62 7.46 8.44 5.41
C ILE A 62 6.21 9.15 4.90
N ASN A 63 6.35 10.11 3.99
CA ASN A 63 5.21 10.86 3.44
C ASN A 63 4.30 9.96 2.58
N GLU A 64 4.88 9.07 1.78
CA GLU A 64 4.16 8.05 1.01
C GLU A 64 3.40 7.09 1.94
N ARG A 65 4.05 6.59 3.00
CA ARG A 65 3.38 5.76 4.01
C ARG A 65 2.28 6.51 4.75
N THR A 66 2.51 7.77 5.09
CA THR A 66 1.54 8.58 5.83
C THR A 66 0.31 8.87 4.97
N SER A 67 0.50 9.30 3.73
CA SER A 67 -0.59 9.51 2.77
C SER A 67 -1.37 8.23 2.50
N TYR A 68 -0.68 7.09 2.36
CA TYR A 68 -1.32 5.78 2.28
C TYR A 68 -2.22 5.53 3.50
N ASN A 69 -1.69 5.65 4.73
CA ASN A 69 -2.44 5.44 5.97
C ASN A 69 -3.65 6.38 6.13
N VAL A 70 -3.52 7.64 5.72
CA VAL A 70 -4.64 8.60 5.72
C VAL A 70 -5.74 8.16 4.76
N ALA A 71 -5.39 7.64 3.58
CA ALA A 71 -6.36 7.11 2.63
C ALA A 71 -7.11 5.88 3.19
N ILE A 72 -6.42 5.01 3.96
CA ILE A 72 -7.06 3.88 4.67
C ILE A 72 -8.14 4.42 5.60
N ARG A 73 -7.74 5.33 6.49
CA ARG A 73 -8.63 5.86 7.51
C ARG A 73 -9.86 6.49 6.88
N LYS A 74 -9.68 7.28 5.81
CA LYS A 74 -10.77 7.86 5.04
C LYS A 74 -11.68 6.81 4.40
N ALA A 75 -11.14 5.73 3.85
CA ALA A 75 -11.96 4.66 3.24
C ALA A 75 -12.87 3.96 4.26
N PHE A 76 -12.40 3.79 5.50
CA PHE A 76 -13.22 3.24 6.59
C PHE A 76 -14.20 4.27 7.16
N GLU A 77 -13.85 5.57 7.19
CA GLU A 77 -14.73 6.66 7.63
C GLU A 77 -15.88 6.93 6.65
N GLU A 78 -15.69 6.71 5.34
CA GLU A 78 -16.73 6.93 4.33
C GLU A 78 -17.85 5.88 4.38
N ASN A 79 -17.51 4.59 4.33
CA ASN A 79 -18.44 3.48 4.58
C ASN A 79 -17.73 2.13 4.71
N TYR A 80 -18.39 1.16 5.34
CA TYR A 80 -17.86 -0.19 5.54
C TYR A 80 -17.57 -0.97 4.24
N ILE A 81 -18.24 -0.65 3.13
CA ILE A 81 -18.01 -1.33 1.83
C ILE A 81 -16.64 -0.91 1.26
N LYS A 82 -16.33 0.38 1.27
CA LYS A 82 -15.05 0.93 0.82
C LYS A 82 -13.90 0.46 1.72
N GLY A 83 -14.09 0.45 3.04
CA GLY A 83 -13.14 -0.14 3.98
C GLY A 83 -12.86 -1.63 3.71
N ARG A 84 -13.90 -2.42 3.41
CA ARG A 84 -13.76 -3.84 3.04
C ARG A 84 -13.05 -4.06 1.71
N HIS A 85 -13.35 -3.26 0.68
CA HIS A 85 -12.61 -3.30 -0.59
C HIS A 85 -11.13 -3.01 -0.39
N TRP A 86 -10.81 -2.00 0.41
CA TRP A 86 -9.44 -1.65 0.74
C TRP A 86 -8.72 -2.79 1.47
N LEU A 87 -9.38 -3.43 2.45
CA LEU A 87 -8.78 -4.55 3.19
C LEU A 87 -8.50 -5.76 2.28
N ALA A 88 -9.43 -6.09 1.39
CA ALA A 88 -9.25 -7.17 0.42
C ALA A 88 -8.07 -6.90 -0.54
N GLU A 89 -7.90 -5.65 -0.96
CA GLU A 89 -6.76 -5.22 -1.76
C GLU A 89 -5.44 -5.32 -0.99
N TYR A 90 -5.41 -4.86 0.26
CA TYR A 90 -4.23 -4.95 1.12
C TYR A 90 -3.78 -6.41 1.33
N ILE A 91 -4.72 -7.32 1.59
CA ILE A 91 -4.42 -8.75 1.74
C ILE A 91 -3.90 -9.33 0.42
N ALA A 92 -4.45 -8.93 -0.72
CA ALA A 92 -3.96 -9.35 -2.04
C ALA A 92 -2.57 -8.79 -2.37
N GLU A 93 -2.21 -7.62 -1.85
CA GLU A 93 -0.90 -7.00 -2.05
C GLU A 93 0.18 -7.51 -1.08
N ALA A 94 -0.18 -8.16 0.03
CA ALA A 94 0.77 -8.61 1.06
C ALA A 94 1.92 -9.47 0.50
N ASP A 95 1.64 -10.31 -0.50
CA ASP A 95 2.63 -11.22 -1.12
C ASP A 95 3.38 -10.61 -2.32
N LYS A 96 3.09 -9.36 -2.69
CA LYS A 96 3.65 -8.69 -3.89
C LYS A 96 5.17 -8.64 -3.88
N ALA A 97 5.78 -8.44 -2.71
CA ALA A 97 7.23 -8.40 -2.55
C ALA A 97 7.87 -9.76 -2.82
N CYS A 98 7.31 -10.83 -2.25
CA CYS A 98 7.72 -12.21 -2.53
C CYS A 98 7.52 -12.57 -4.00
N ASP A 99 6.43 -12.08 -4.60
CA ASP A 99 6.12 -12.30 -6.00
C ASP A 99 7.15 -11.70 -6.95
N SER A 100 7.52 -10.46 -6.67
CA SER A 100 8.49 -9.68 -7.44
C SER A 100 9.89 -10.28 -7.33
N LYS A 101 10.26 -10.79 -6.15
CA LYS A 101 11.54 -11.47 -5.92
C LYS A 101 11.74 -12.68 -6.84
N ILE A 102 10.70 -13.50 -7.02
CA ILE A 102 10.77 -14.70 -7.87
C ILE A 102 10.92 -14.32 -9.35
N SER A 103 10.15 -13.35 -9.84
CA SER A 103 10.29 -12.86 -11.22
C SER A 103 11.67 -12.25 -11.45
N HIS A 104 12.15 -11.42 -10.53
CA HIS A 104 13.47 -10.79 -10.61
C HIS A 104 14.61 -11.82 -10.60
N TYR A 105 14.50 -12.86 -9.78
CA TYR A 105 15.46 -13.97 -9.77
C TYR A 105 15.51 -14.70 -11.12
N LEU A 106 14.36 -14.98 -11.74
CA LEU A 106 14.31 -15.63 -13.04
C LEU A 106 14.94 -14.79 -14.16
N GLN A 107 14.89 -13.46 -14.04
CA GLN A 107 15.53 -12.53 -14.97
C GLN A 107 17.06 -12.44 -14.78
N THR A 108 17.55 -12.55 -13.54
CA THR A 108 18.96 -12.28 -13.20
C THR A 108 19.80 -13.52 -12.90
N LYS A 109 19.20 -14.72 -12.85
CA LYS A 109 19.94 -15.98 -12.62
C LYS A 109 21.00 -16.22 -13.71
N LYS A 110 22.00 -17.06 -13.40
CA LYS A 110 23.15 -17.39 -14.26
C LYS A 110 22.79 -17.70 -15.73
N HIS A 111 21.65 -18.32 -15.96
CA HIS A 111 21.06 -18.50 -17.29
C HIS A 111 19.66 -17.86 -17.31
N PRO A 112 19.53 -16.58 -17.69
CA PRO A 112 18.27 -15.85 -17.61
C PRO A 112 17.10 -16.54 -18.32
N ALA A 113 15.92 -16.52 -17.71
CA ALA A 113 14.70 -17.10 -18.25
C ALA A 113 13.59 -16.03 -18.35
N PRO A 114 13.69 -15.08 -19.31
CA PRO A 114 12.78 -13.93 -19.40
C PRO A 114 11.34 -14.34 -19.71
N SER A 115 11.13 -15.37 -20.55
CA SER A 115 9.80 -15.89 -20.86
C SER A 115 9.13 -16.50 -19.62
N ALA A 116 9.86 -17.30 -18.84
CA ALA A 116 9.36 -17.85 -17.58
C ALA A 116 9.09 -16.75 -16.54
N ALA A 117 9.94 -15.74 -16.45
CA ALA A 117 9.73 -14.60 -15.56
C ALA A 117 8.44 -13.84 -15.89
N LYS A 118 8.16 -13.64 -17.19
CA LYS A 118 6.94 -12.99 -17.67
C LYS A 118 5.69 -13.83 -17.35
N ALA A 119 5.71 -15.13 -17.66
CA ALA A 119 4.60 -16.03 -17.36
C ALA A 119 4.30 -16.08 -15.85
N VAL A 120 5.34 -16.12 -15.01
CA VAL A 120 5.20 -16.07 -13.55
C VAL A 120 4.62 -14.73 -13.08
N GLN A 121 5.01 -13.62 -13.71
CA GLN A 121 4.47 -12.30 -13.38
C GLN A 121 2.98 -12.18 -13.73
N GLU A 122 2.57 -12.68 -14.89
CA GLU A 122 1.17 -12.72 -15.36
C GLU A 122 0.31 -13.60 -14.44
N ALA A 123 0.73 -14.84 -14.19
CA ALA A 123 0.01 -15.76 -13.30
C ALA A 123 -0.14 -15.21 -11.88
N LYS A 124 0.86 -14.48 -11.38
CA LYS A 124 0.78 -13.82 -10.06
C LYS A 124 -0.12 -12.61 -10.06
N ALA A 125 -0.18 -11.84 -11.15
CA ALA A 125 -1.13 -10.74 -11.27
C ALA A 125 -2.57 -11.25 -11.26
N GLU A 126 -2.84 -12.33 -12.01
CA GLU A 126 -4.14 -13.01 -12.01
C GLU A 126 -4.48 -13.57 -10.62
N LYS A 127 -3.54 -14.27 -9.97
CA LYS A 127 -3.70 -14.77 -8.60
C LYS A 127 -4.10 -13.64 -7.64
N ARG A 128 -3.44 -12.47 -7.70
CA ARG A 128 -3.77 -11.33 -6.83
C ARG A 128 -5.17 -10.78 -7.11
N ALA A 129 -5.56 -10.66 -8.38
CA ALA A 129 -6.91 -10.21 -8.75
C ALA A 129 -7.97 -11.17 -8.20
N LEU A 130 -7.77 -12.48 -8.33
CA LEU A 130 -8.66 -13.50 -7.77
C LEU A 130 -8.68 -13.46 -6.24
N LEU A 131 -7.52 -13.33 -5.59
CA LEU A 131 -7.43 -13.26 -4.13
C LEU A 131 -8.20 -12.05 -3.58
N LYS A 132 -8.10 -10.89 -4.24
CA LYS A 132 -8.89 -9.69 -3.91
C LYS A 132 -10.39 -9.99 -3.95
N GLN A 133 -10.86 -10.65 -5.00
CA GLN A 133 -12.29 -11.01 -5.15
C GLN A 133 -12.72 -12.01 -4.09
N VAL A 134 -11.95 -13.08 -3.88
CA VAL A 134 -12.25 -14.12 -2.88
C VAL A 134 -12.33 -13.52 -1.48
N LYS A 135 -11.35 -12.71 -1.09
CA LYS A 135 -11.36 -12.07 0.24
C LYS A 135 -12.52 -11.11 0.42
N PHE A 136 -12.84 -10.34 -0.61
CA PHE A 136 -14.00 -9.45 -0.56
C PHE A 136 -15.31 -10.23 -0.34
N LEU A 137 -15.53 -11.30 -1.11
CA LEU A 137 -16.70 -12.17 -0.97
C LEU A 137 -16.75 -12.87 0.39
N GLU A 138 -15.61 -13.38 0.88
CA GLU A 138 -15.50 -14.01 2.20
C GLU A 138 -15.96 -13.05 3.31
N TYR A 139 -15.50 -11.79 3.30
CA TYR A 139 -15.93 -10.78 4.26
C TYR A 139 -17.38 -10.34 4.07
N GLN A 140 -17.88 -10.30 2.83
CA GLN A 140 -19.27 -10.02 2.54
C GLN A 140 -20.20 -11.10 3.13
N ILE A 141 -19.90 -12.38 2.90
CA ILE A 141 -20.61 -13.52 3.46
C ILE A 141 -20.57 -13.49 4.98
N LYS A 142 -19.38 -13.26 5.57
CA LYS A 142 -19.23 -13.17 7.02
C LYS A 142 -20.11 -12.06 7.61
N SER A 143 -20.20 -10.93 6.92
CA SER A 143 -21.07 -9.82 7.33
C SER A 143 -22.55 -10.21 7.25
N TYR A 144 -22.97 -10.94 6.22
CA TYR A 144 -24.33 -11.46 6.14
C TYR A 144 -24.66 -12.43 7.27
N LYS A 145 -23.75 -13.36 7.60
CA LYS A 145 -23.93 -14.26 8.75
C LYS A 145 -24.01 -13.51 10.08
N GLU A 146 -23.21 -12.46 10.26
CA GLU A 146 -23.25 -11.63 11.48
C GLU A 146 -24.58 -10.88 11.65
N TYR A 147 -25.12 -10.29 10.58
CA TYR A 147 -26.40 -9.57 10.63
C TYR A 147 -27.63 -10.49 10.58
N PHE A 148 -27.50 -11.68 10.00
CA PHE A 148 -28.59 -12.64 9.82
C PHE A 148 -28.15 -14.03 10.31
N PRO A 149 -28.06 -14.27 11.62
CA PRO A 149 -27.58 -15.55 12.18
C PRO A 149 -28.39 -16.77 11.73
N PHE A 150 -29.68 -16.56 11.40
CA PHE A 150 -30.56 -17.63 10.89
C PHE A 150 -30.09 -18.22 9.54
N LEU A 151 -29.21 -17.53 8.79
CA LEU A 151 -28.63 -18.08 7.56
C LEU A 151 -27.79 -19.34 7.79
N GLU A 152 -27.23 -19.53 8.99
CA GLU A 152 -26.45 -20.73 9.30
C GLU A 152 -27.31 -21.99 9.26
N GLU A 153 -28.59 -21.89 9.64
CA GLU A 153 -29.54 -23.01 9.60
C GLU A 153 -29.82 -23.49 8.17
N PHE A 154 -29.65 -22.60 7.18
CA PHE A 154 -29.88 -22.88 5.77
C PHE A 154 -28.59 -23.14 4.98
N GLU A 155 -27.41 -23.08 5.59
CA GLU A 155 -26.13 -23.16 4.88
C GLU A 155 -25.99 -24.49 4.12
N GLU A 156 -26.35 -25.61 4.74
CA GLU A 156 -26.31 -26.93 4.10
C GLU A 156 -27.34 -27.06 2.98
N GLU A 157 -28.54 -26.49 3.13
CA GLU A 157 -29.58 -26.48 2.08
C GLU A 157 -29.15 -25.61 0.89
N ILE A 158 -28.58 -24.41 1.14
CA ILE A 158 -28.07 -23.48 0.13
C ILE A 158 -26.92 -24.10 -0.66
N VAL A 159 -25.97 -24.73 0.01
CA VAL A 159 -24.74 -25.27 -0.61
C VAL A 159 -25.00 -26.57 -1.38
N ASN A 160 -25.90 -27.42 -0.89
CA ASN A 160 -26.22 -28.69 -1.54
C ASN A 160 -27.21 -28.56 -2.71
N GLU A 161 -27.52 -27.33 -3.17
CA GLU A 161 -28.54 -27.06 -4.19
C GLU A 161 -29.91 -27.69 -3.88
N HIS A 162 -30.17 -28.10 -2.63
CA HIS A 162 -31.50 -28.49 -2.14
C HIS A 162 -32.37 -27.27 -1.82
N ILE A 163 -32.17 -26.24 -2.63
CA ILE A 163 -32.94 -25.04 -2.65
C ILE A 163 -33.81 -25.11 -3.91
N ASP A 164 -34.96 -25.72 -3.75
CA ASP A 164 -36.12 -25.53 -4.61
C ASP A 164 -36.70 -24.10 -4.44
N PHE A 165 -35.87 -23.06 -4.33
CA PHE A 165 -36.40 -21.71 -4.14
C PHE A 165 -36.97 -21.11 -5.43
N ILE A 166 -36.75 -21.67 -6.64
CA ILE A 166 -37.10 -20.92 -7.86
C ILE A 166 -37.78 -21.70 -9.02
N THR A 167 -37.64 -23.02 -9.22
CA THR A 167 -37.92 -23.54 -10.58
C THR A 167 -39.27 -24.19 -10.88
N GLU A 168 -40.16 -24.50 -9.93
CA GLU A 168 -41.46 -25.09 -10.30
C GLU A 168 -42.73 -24.41 -9.75
N ASN A 169 -42.62 -23.46 -8.80
CA ASN A 169 -43.81 -22.81 -8.21
C ASN A 169 -43.82 -21.28 -8.26
N THR A 170 -42.85 -20.63 -8.93
CA THR A 170 -42.82 -19.17 -8.97
C THR A 170 -43.90 -18.56 -9.86
N SER A 171 -44.36 -19.23 -10.94
CA SER A 171 -45.52 -18.76 -11.71
C SER A 171 -46.81 -18.75 -10.88
N ASP A 172 -47.05 -19.83 -10.14
CA ASP A 172 -48.26 -20.00 -9.34
C ASP A 172 -48.24 -19.12 -8.08
N ILE A 173 -47.05 -18.84 -7.54
CA ILE A 173 -46.88 -17.88 -6.44
C ILE A 173 -46.97 -16.43 -6.95
N ILE A 174 -46.42 -16.09 -8.12
CA ILE A 174 -46.57 -14.73 -8.70
C ILE A 174 -48.02 -14.42 -9.05
N ASP A 175 -48.79 -15.42 -9.50
CA ASP A 175 -50.22 -15.27 -9.76
C ASP A 175 -51.08 -15.26 -8.47
N ASN A 176 -50.63 -15.91 -7.38
CA ASN A 176 -51.29 -15.88 -6.07
C ASN A 176 -50.75 -14.80 -5.10
N ILE A 177 -49.69 -14.06 -5.45
CA ILE A 177 -49.23 -12.93 -4.66
C ILE A 177 -50.26 -11.82 -4.77
N ASP A 178 -50.79 -11.42 -3.61
CA ASP A 178 -51.70 -10.29 -3.54
C ASP A 178 -51.00 -9.03 -4.03
N ARG A 179 -51.44 -8.54 -5.19
CA ARG A 179 -50.91 -7.33 -5.85
C ARG A 179 -51.06 -6.08 -4.96
N ALA A 180 -51.96 -6.09 -3.98
CA ALA A 180 -52.09 -5.02 -2.99
C ALA A 180 -50.79 -4.84 -2.17
N ALA A 181 -50.02 -5.91 -1.94
CA ALA A 181 -48.77 -5.87 -1.19
C ALA A 181 -47.70 -4.94 -1.82
N LEU A 182 -47.77 -4.70 -3.13
CA LEU A 182 -46.83 -3.82 -3.84
C LEU A 182 -47.01 -2.33 -3.50
N TYR A 183 -48.16 -1.95 -2.92
CA TYR A 183 -48.53 -0.55 -2.63
C TYR A 183 -48.60 -0.23 -1.13
N LEU A 184 -48.21 -1.18 -0.29
CA LEU A 184 -48.35 -1.13 1.16
C LEU A 184 -47.01 -1.45 1.83
N SER A 185 -46.75 -0.86 3.00
CA SER A 185 -45.65 -1.32 3.83
C SER A 185 -45.99 -2.67 4.48
N LYS A 186 -44.96 -3.44 4.86
CA LYS A 186 -45.14 -4.77 5.49
C LYS A 186 -46.00 -4.70 6.76
N GLU A 187 -45.86 -3.62 7.53
CA GLU A 187 -46.63 -3.38 8.75
C GLU A 187 -48.10 -3.03 8.47
N GLU A 188 -48.37 -2.22 7.44
CA GLU A 188 -49.73 -1.88 7.00
C GLU A 188 -50.46 -3.11 6.46
N TYR A 189 -49.77 -3.94 5.68
CA TYR A 189 -50.30 -5.15 5.07
C TYR A 189 -50.73 -6.19 6.12
N GLN A 190 -49.99 -6.30 7.23
CA GLN A 190 -50.26 -7.25 8.31
C GLN A 190 -51.34 -6.76 9.28
N LYS A 191 -51.50 -5.45 9.44
CA LYS A 191 -52.40 -4.84 10.44
C LYS A 191 -53.81 -4.57 9.90
N LEU A 192 -53.97 -4.39 8.60
CA LEU A 192 -55.24 -4.05 7.97
C LEU A 192 -56.04 -5.30 7.56
N SER A 193 -57.36 -5.23 7.67
CA SER A 193 -58.25 -6.25 7.10
C SER A 193 -58.17 -6.24 5.57
N THR A 194 -58.46 -7.38 4.93
CA THR A 194 -58.37 -7.56 3.47
C THR A 194 -59.08 -6.45 2.70
N GLU A 195 -60.27 -6.03 3.14
CA GLU A 195 -61.06 -4.96 2.49
C GLU A 195 -60.36 -3.60 2.58
N LYS A 196 -59.90 -3.21 3.78
CA LYS A 196 -59.21 -1.93 4.00
C LYS A 196 -57.86 -1.89 3.30
N ARG A 197 -57.17 -3.03 3.29
CA ARG A 197 -55.89 -3.23 2.61
C ARG A 197 -56.02 -3.01 1.11
N ASN A 198 -57.00 -3.65 0.49
CA ASN A 198 -57.23 -3.56 -0.95
C ASN A 198 -57.70 -2.16 -1.35
N GLN A 199 -58.54 -1.51 -0.54
CA GLN A 199 -58.97 -0.14 -0.79
C GLN A 199 -57.79 0.84 -0.72
N LEU A 200 -56.95 0.76 0.31
CA LEU A 200 -55.79 1.64 0.47
C LEU A 200 -54.76 1.44 -0.65
N ALA A 201 -54.54 0.20 -1.08
CA ALA A 201 -53.68 -0.10 -2.23
C ALA A 201 -54.24 0.49 -3.53
N LEU A 202 -55.56 0.41 -3.73
CA LEU A 202 -56.24 1.00 -4.89
C LEU A 202 -56.12 2.53 -4.90
N ASP A 203 -56.35 3.17 -3.75
CA ASP A 203 -56.27 4.64 -3.63
C ASP A 203 -54.87 5.15 -4.00
N ARG A 204 -53.81 4.51 -3.46
CA ARG A 204 -52.41 4.82 -3.77
C ARG A 204 -52.04 4.54 -5.23
N TYR A 205 -52.59 3.48 -5.83
CA TYR A 205 -52.39 3.19 -7.24
C TYR A 205 -52.97 4.31 -8.12
N ILE A 206 -54.20 4.73 -7.82
CA ILE A 206 -54.89 5.81 -8.55
C ILE A 206 -54.12 7.13 -8.42
N GLU A 207 -53.67 7.49 -7.22
CA GLU A 207 -52.85 8.69 -6.99
C GLU A 207 -51.57 8.66 -7.84
N ARG A 208 -50.83 7.55 -7.80
CA ARG A 208 -49.58 7.39 -8.57
C ARG A 208 -49.79 7.44 -10.08
N THR A 209 -50.96 7.00 -10.58
CA THR A 209 -51.30 7.09 -12.01
C THR A 209 -51.78 8.47 -12.44
N LYS A 210 -52.29 9.29 -11.52
CA LYS A 210 -52.70 10.67 -11.81
C LYS A 210 -51.54 11.66 -11.80
N GLU A 211 -50.43 11.32 -11.15
CA GLU A 211 -49.19 12.12 -11.14
C GLU A 211 -48.30 11.92 -12.39
N LYS A 212 -48.69 11.01 -13.29
CA LYS A 212 -48.03 10.78 -14.60
C LYS A 212 -48.82 11.43 -15.71
#